data_AF-A0A1T5B980-F1
#
_entry.id   AF-A0A1T5B980-F1
#
_cell.length_a   1.000
_cell.length_b   1.000
_cell.length_c   1.000
_cell.angle_alpha   90.00
_cell.angle_beta   90.00
_cell.angle_gamma   90.00
#
_symmetry.space_group_name_H-M   'P 1'
#
loop_
_entity.id
_entity.type
_entity.pdbx_description
1 polymer ?
#
loop_
_entity_poly.entity_id
_entity_poly.type
_entity_poly.pdbx_seq_one_letter_code
_entity_poly.pdbx_strand_id
1 'polypeptide(L)'
;MKYILWFVFACTSLSSYAQKFQAASIRKHIEFLASDEMEGRGTGSLGEIRSANYIATIFGELGLKPAGIDAGFFQPFQVKYSIEGNLHQVTGRNVAGFLDNGAKKTIVIGAHYDHLGKGFQGSSLSPDSRNKIHNGADDNASGTTGLLELAGYFAKNNITEKHNYLFLAFSGEELGLLGSKHFTDNPTIPLASISCMINMDMIGRLSDEKGIIVSGWGTSPVWGKLIPELAKAQNLKYTVDSSGVGASDHTSFYLKNIPVVQFFTGGHGDYHKVSDDIERINFDGEAKILTIITGLLENIDKETTDPQFVTAANPHTGNRTTDFKVTLGVMPDYSYSGKGLKIDGVSKARPAEKAGIQAGDIITKLAGKEITSIYDYMEVLAKHEKGEKVEAEFLRGSETKKVSVTF
;
A
#
# COMPACT_ATOMS: atom_id res chain seq x y z
N MET A 1 -62.83 1.54 38.58
CA MET A 1 -62.49 0.21 38.04
C MET A 1 -62.90 0.21 36.56
N LYS A 2 -62.06 0.05 35.53
CA LYS A 2 -60.77 -0.62 35.40
C LYS A 2 -59.97 -0.01 34.22
N TYR A 3 -58.71 0.33 34.50
CA TYR A 3 -57.46 0.25 33.73
C TYR A 3 -57.43 0.56 32.21
N ILE A 4 -56.79 1.69 31.89
CA ILE A 4 -56.22 1.99 30.57
C ILE A 4 -54.83 1.36 30.51
N LEU A 5 -54.61 0.42 29.58
CA LEU A 5 -53.30 -0.17 29.29
C LEU A 5 -52.47 0.84 28.48
N TRP A 6 -51.42 1.40 29.09
CA TRP A 6 -50.36 2.09 28.36
C TRP A 6 -49.38 1.05 27.81
N PHE A 7 -49.38 0.87 26.49
CA PHE A 7 -48.29 0.16 25.80
C PHE A 7 -47.08 1.08 25.77
N VAL A 8 -46.15 0.88 26.70
CA VAL A 8 -44.80 1.45 26.61
C VAL A 8 -44.08 0.68 25.50
N PHE A 9 -43.97 1.29 24.33
CA PHE A 9 -43.00 0.86 23.32
C PHE A 9 -41.61 1.14 23.89
N ALA A 10 -40.99 0.12 24.49
CA ALA A 10 -39.58 0.14 24.81
C ALA A 10 -38.82 0.09 23.47
N CYS A 11 -38.48 1.27 22.96
CA CYS A 11 -37.57 1.42 21.84
C CYS A 11 -36.18 0.98 22.35
N THR A 12 -35.89 -0.31 22.27
CA THR A 12 -34.53 -0.79 22.48
C THR A 12 -33.71 -0.23 21.33
N SER A 13 -32.91 0.80 21.58
CA SER A 13 -31.82 1.15 20.68
C SER A 13 -30.93 -0.07 20.59
N LEU A 14 -31.07 -0.82 19.49
CA LEU A 14 -30.03 -1.74 19.05
C LEU A 14 -28.83 -0.86 18.77
N SER A 15 -27.97 -0.69 19.77
CA SER A 15 -26.60 -0.24 19.56
C SER A 15 -26.00 -1.27 18.61
N SER A 16 -25.95 -0.92 17.33
CA SER A 16 -25.14 -1.60 16.34
C SER A 16 -23.73 -1.60 16.90
N TYR A 17 -23.31 -2.69 17.52
CA TYR A 17 -21.92 -2.93 17.80
C TYR A 17 -21.23 -2.92 16.45
N ALA A 18 -20.53 -1.83 16.13
CA ALA A 18 -19.66 -1.78 14.97
C ALA A 18 -18.79 -3.04 15.02
N GLN A 19 -18.91 -3.89 13.99
CA GLN A 19 -18.12 -5.12 13.92
C GLN A 19 -16.65 -4.72 13.96
N LYS A 20 -15.99 -5.01 15.09
CA LYS A 20 -14.61 -4.62 15.32
C LYS A 20 -13.71 -5.63 14.63
N PHE A 21 -12.78 -5.15 13.79
CA PHE A 21 -11.70 -5.97 13.24
C PHE A 21 -10.90 -6.60 14.37
N GLN A 22 -10.68 -7.92 14.28
CA GLN A 22 -10.02 -8.69 15.33
C GLN A 22 -8.56 -8.91 14.95
N ALA A 23 -7.64 -8.51 15.84
CA ALA A 23 -6.20 -8.75 15.66
C ALA A 23 -5.85 -10.22 15.39
N ALA A 24 -6.62 -11.16 15.94
CA ALA A 24 -6.42 -12.60 15.69
C ALA A 24 -6.76 -13.01 14.24
N SER A 25 -7.78 -12.39 13.63
CA SER A 25 -8.15 -12.66 12.23
C SER A 25 -7.11 -12.08 11.28
N ILE A 26 -6.69 -10.83 11.52
CA ILE A 26 -5.59 -10.18 10.80
C ILE A 26 -4.32 -11.02 10.90
N ARG A 27 -3.93 -11.42 12.12
CA ARG A 27 -2.76 -12.28 12.34
C ARG A 27 -2.84 -13.57 11.53
N LYS A 28 -3.98 -14.25 11.50
CA LYS A 28 -4.14 -15.50 10.74
C LYS A 28 -3.84 -15.31 9.24
N HIS A 29 -4.31 -14.22 8.65
CA HIS A 29 -4.08 -13.93 7.23
C HIS A 29 -2.61 -13.59 6.95
N ILE A 30 -2.00 -12.75 7.77
CA ILE A 30 -0.58 -12.39 7.64
C ILE A 30 0.32 -13.61 7.88
N GLU A 31 0.05 -14.43 8.90
CA GLU A 31 0.77 -15.68 9.18
C GLU A 31 0.78 -16.62 7.97
N PHE A 32 -0.34 -16.71 7.25
CA PHE A 32 -0.40 -17.52 6.04
C PHE A 32 0.36 -16.89 4.88
N LEU A 33 0.10 -15.61 4.60
CA LEU A 33 0.65 -14.92 3.43
C LEU A 33 2.17 -14.74 3.54
N ALA A 34 2.67 -14.43 4.73
CA ALA A 34 4.08 -14.21 5.02
C ALA A 34 4.79 -15.46 5.57
N SER A 35 4.23 -16.65 5.34
CA SER A 35 4.89 -17.89 5.74
C SER A 35 5.99 -18.29 4.76
N ASP A 36 7.00 -19.04 5.24
CA ASP A 36 8.07 -19.58 4.40
C ASP A 36 7.51 -20.49 3.28
N GLU A 37 6.36 -21.15 3.50
CA GLU A 37 5.65 -21.93 2.48
C GLU A 37 5.15 -21.08 1.30
N MET A 38 4.99 -19.77 1.48
CA MET A 38 4.67 -18.84 0.39
C MET A 38 5.93 -18.37 -0.36
N GLU A 39 7.12 -18.81 0.05
CA GLU A 39 8.40 -18.58 -0.65
C GLU A 39 8.63 -17.11 -1.03
N GLY A 40 8.07 -16.18 -0.23
CA GLY A 40 8.13 -14.74 -0.44
C GLY A 40 7.31 -14.18 -1.59
N ARG A 41 6.35 -14.95 -2.12
CA ARG A 41 5.34 -14.49 -3.10
C ARG A 41 5.90 -13.80 -4.34
N GLY A 42 7.08 -14.22 -4.80
CA GLY A 42 7.70 -13.71 -6.03
C GLY A 42 6.76 -13.83 -7.22
N THR A 43 6.60 -12.78 -8.03
CA THR A 43 5.69 -12.78 -9.18
C THR A 43 5.91 -13.99 -10.09
N GLY A 44 4.83 -14.71 -10.38
CA GLY A 44 4.81 -15.96 -11.15
C GLY A 44 5.45 -17.20 -10.49
N SER A 45 5.87 -17.12 -9.22
CA SER A 45 6.41 -18.26 -8.46
C SER A 45 5.32 -19.19 -7.94
N LEU A 46 5.70 -20.37 -7.43
CA LEU A 46 4.77 -21.27 -6.75
C LEU A 46 4.18 -20.64 -5.48
N GLY A 47 4.98 -19.84 -4.78
CA GLY A 47 4.56 -19.04 -3.64
C GLY A 47 3.42 -18.08 -3.98
N GLU A 48 3.61 -17.27 -5.02
CA GLU A 48 2.55 -16.37 -5.53
C GLU A 48 1.29 -17.16 -5.93
N ILE A 49 1.44 -18.30 -6.61
CA ILE A 49 0.28 -19.13 -7.00
C ILE A 49 -0.49 -19.62 -5.76
N ARG A 50 0.19 -20.06 -4.70
CA ARG A 50 -0.45 -20.48 -3.45
C ARG A 50 -1.20 -19.31 -2.81
N SER A 51 -0.59 -18.13 -2.72
CA SER A 51 -1.22 -16.93 -2.17
C SER A 51 -2.43 -16.48 -3.00
N ALA A 52 -2.34 -16.51 -4.33
CA ALA A 52 -3.46 -16.17 -5.21
C ALA A 52 -4.66 -17.11 -5.00
N ASN A 53 -4.41 -18.42 -4.87
CA ASN A 53 -5.46 -19.41 -4.58
C ASN A 53 -6.06 -19.22 -3.19
N TYR A 54 -5.26 -18.84 -2.19
CA TYR A 54 -5.75 -18.52 -0.85
C TYR A 54 -6.72 -17.34 -0.89
N ILE A 55 -6.35 -16.24 -1.54
CA ILE A 55 -7.20 -15.05 -1.71
C ILE A 55 -8.50 -15.42 -2.44
N ALA A 56 -8.40 -16.12 -3.57
CA ALA A 56 -9.57 -16.56 -4.33
C ALA A 56 -10.50 -17.50 -3.52
N THR A 57 -9.92 -18.37 -2.69
CA THR A 57 -10.69 -19.25 -1.79
C THR A 57 -11.50 -18.43 -0.79
N ILE A 58 -10.87 -17.45 -0.14
CA ILE A 58 -11.57 -16.58 0.80
C ILE A 58 -12.66 -15.78 0.10
N PHE A 59 -12.39 -15.22 -1.08
CA PHE A 59 -13.42 -14.54 -1.87
C PHE A 59 -14.62 -15.45 -2.17
N GLY A 60 -14.37 -16.71 -2.55
CA GLY A 60 -15.40 -17.71 -2.76
C GLY A 60 -16.19 -18.04 -1.48
N GLU A 61 -15.51 -18.22 -0.34
CA GLU A 61 -16.13 -18.46 0.97
C GLU A 61 -17.00 -17.29 1.44
N LEU A 62 -16.64 -16.07 1.06
CA LEU A 62 -17.41 -14.85 1.30
C LEU A 62 -18.58 -14.66 0.33
N GLY A 63 -18.71 -15.53 -0.68
CA GLY A 63 -19.76 -15.45 -1.69
C GLY A 63 -19.56 -14.33 -2.72
N LEU A 64 -18.35 -13.78 -2.83
CA LEU A 64 -18.04 -12.79 -3.86
C LEU A 64 -18.12 -13.42 -5.25
N LYS A 65 -18.62 -12.66 -6.22
CA LYS A 65 -18.64 -13.08 -7.61
C LYS A 65 -17.21 -13.01 -8.18
N PRO A 66 -16.76 -13.99 -8.97
CA PRO A 66 -15.49 -13.88 -9.67
C PRO A 66 -15.51 -12.70 -10.67
N ALA A 67 -14.47 -11.87 -10.66
CA ALA A 67 -14.32 -10.73 -11.55
C ALA A 67 -12.97 -10.68 -12.29
N GLY A 68 -12.34 -11.85 -12.44
CA GLY A 68 -11.24 -12.08 -13.37
C GLY A 68 -11.74 -12.35 -14.79
N ILE A 69 -10.95 -13.06 -15.58
CA ILE A 69 -11.34 -13.50 -16.93
C ILE A 69 -12.05 -14.87 -16.88
N ASP A 70 -12.80 -15.20 -17.93
CA ASP A 70 -13.45 -16.50 -18.12
C ASP A 70 -14.31 -16.96 -16.93
N ALA A 71 -15.01 -16.02 -16.29
CA ALA A 71 -15.83 -16.24 -15.09
C ALA A 71 -15.06 -16.82 -13.88
N GLY A 72 -13.72 -16.66 -13.85
CA GLY A 72 -12.86 -17.00 -12.73
C GLY A 72 -12.44 -15.78 -11.91
N PHE A 73 -11.74 -16.02 -10.78
CA PHE A 73 -11.19 -14.94 -9.94
C PHE A 73 -9.89 -14.36 -10.49
N PHE A 74 -9.24 -15.03 -11.45
CA PHE A 74 -7.90 -14.67 -11.89
C PHE A 74 -7.91 -13.84 -13.17
N GLN A 75 -7.04 -12.83 -13.23
CA GLN A 75 -6.69 -12.11 -14.46
C GLN A 75 -5.17 -12.32 -14.71
N PRO A 76 -4.79 -13.34 -15.49
CA PRO A 76 -3.40 -13.63 -15.80
C PRO A 76 -2.82 -12.67 -16.83
N PHE A 77 -1.54 -12.35 -16.70
CA PHE A 77 -0.80 -11.54 -17.66
C PHE A 77 0.68 -11.97 -17.73
N GLN A 78 1.31 -11.71 -18.88
CA GLN A 78 2.71 -12.08 -19.10
C GLN A 78 3.65 -11.03 -18.51
N VAL A 79 4.55 -11.48 -17.65
CA VAL A 79 5.59 -10.67 -17.01
C VAL A 79 6.94 -11.09 -17.55
N LYS A 80 7.81 -10.10 -17.79
CA LYS A 80 9.18 -10.33 -18.22
C LYS A 80 10.13 -9.60 -17.28
N TYR A 81 11.11 -10.30 -16.75
CA TYR A 81 12.18 -9.73 -15.94
C TYR A 81 13.50 -10.45 -16.20
N SER A 82 14.62 -9.83 -15.84
CA SER A 82 15.96 -10.38 -16.04
C SER A 82 16.52 -10.91 -14.71
N ILE A 83 16.98 -12.16 -14.70
CA ILE A 83 17.76 -12.73 -13.59
C ILE A 83 19.16 -13.01 -14.12
N GLU A 84 20.16 -12.35 -13.52
CA GLU A 84 21.58 -12.55 -13.88
C GLU A 84 21.85 -12.36 -15.39
N GLY A 85 21.12 -11.46 -16.04
CA GLY A 85 21.24 -11.16 -17.47
C GLY A 85 20.42 -12.07 -18.38
N ASN A 86 19.75 -13.10 -17.85
CA ASN A 86 18.86 -13.97 -18.61
C ASN A 86 17.41 -13.47 -18.50
N LEU A 87 16.75 -13.33 -19.64
CA LEU A 87 15.36 -12.94 -19.70
C LEU A 87 14.47 -14.13 -19.32
N HIS A 88 13.65 -13.95 -18.29
CA HIS A 88 12.61 -14.88 -17.89
C HIS A 88 11.24 -14.32 -18.27
N GLN A 89 10.37 -15.21 -18.73
CA GLN A 89 8.97 -14.90 -18.97
C GLN A 89 8.12 -15.79 -18.06
N VAL A 90 7.34 -15.15 -17.20
CA VAL A 90 6.42 -15.82 -16.27
C VAL A 90 5.02 -15.24 -16.42
N THR A 91 4.06 -15.85 -15.73
CA THR A 91 2.68 -15.36 -15.70
C THR A 91 2.40 -14.81 -14.31
N GLY A 92 2.17 -13.50 -14.21
CA GLY A 92 1.56 -12.85 -13.04
C GLY A 92 0.04 -12.97 -13.10
N ARG A 93 -0.65 -12.81 -11.97
CA ARG A 93 -2.11 -13.03 -11.87
C ARG A 93 -2.75 -12.06 -10.88
N ASN A 94 -3.55 -11.11 -11.34
CA ASN A 94 -4.40 -10.39 -10.39
C ASN A 94 -5.52 -11.32 -9.90
N VAL A 95 -6.00 -11.10 -8.67
CA VAL A 95 -7.14 -11.81 -8.09
C VAL A 95 -8.27 -10.82 -7.81
N ALA A 96 -9.44 -11.05 -8.40
CA ALA A 96 -10.54 -10.08 -8.44
C ALA A 96 -11.86 -10.71 -7.94
N GLY A 97 -12.36 -10.23 -6.81
CA GLY A 97 -13.65 -10.61 -6.23
C GLY A 97 -14.62 -9.43 -6.22
N PHE A 98 -15.87 -9.65 -6.61
CA PHE A 98 -16.87 -8.59 -6.77
C PHE A 98 -18.07 -8.80 -5.84
N LEU A 99 -18.34 -7.79 -5.01
CA LEU A 99 -19.57 -7.69 -4.23
C LEU A 99 -20.56 -6.82 -5.00
N ASP A 100 -21.64 -7.46 -5.47
CA ASP A 100 -22.68 -6.83 -6.25
C ASP A 100 -23.83 -6.37 -5.37
N ASN A 101 -23.93 -5.06 -5.18
CA ASN A 101 -24.99 -4.40 -4.43
C ASN A 101 -26.11 -3.86 -5.34
N GLY A 102 -26.08 -4.19 -6.64
CA GLY A 102 -27.02 -3.64 -7.63
C GLY A 102 -26.78 -2.16 -7.95
N ALA A 103 -25.61 -1.62 -7.58
CA ALA A 103 -25.27 -0.23 -7.79
C ALA A 103 -24.78 0.05 -9.23
N LYS A 104 -24.84 1.32 -9.64
CA LYS A 104 -24.31 1.78 -10.94
C LYS A 104 -22.79 1.99 -10.92
N LYS A 105 -22.24 2.23 -9.74
CA LYS A 105 -20.84 2.61 -9.52
C LYS A 105 -20.15 1.61 -8.62
N THR A 106 -18.85 1.45 -8.81
CA THR A 106 -18.02 0.49 -8.11
C THR A 106 -16.87 1.21 -7.43
N ILE A 107 -16.58 0.90 -6.18
CA ILE A 107 -15.33 1.30 -5.51
C ILE A 107 -14.36 0.13 -5.62
N VAL A 108 -13.13 0.41 -6.04
CA VAL A 108 -12.05 -0.58 -6.04
C VAL A 108 -11.32 -0.51 -4.70
N ILE A 109 -11.16 -1.66 -4.05
CA ILE A 109 -10.36 -1.82 -2.82
C ILE A 109 -9.19 -2.72 -3.19
N GLY A 110 -7.98 -2.17 -3.15
CA GLY A 110 -6.79 -2.81 -3.70
C GLY A 110 -5.64 -2.92 -2.72
N ALA A 111 -4.80 -3.92 -2.96
CA ALA A 111 -3.50 -4.14 -2.36
C ALA A 111 -2.72 -5.11 -3.26
N HIS A 112 -1.40 -4.97 -3.39
CA HIS A 112 -0.61 -6.03 -4.02
C HIS A 112 -0.36 -7.17 -3.03
N TYR A 113 -0.27 -8.38 -3.58
CA TYR A 113 -0.04 -9.58 -2.79
C TYR A 113 1.28 -10.26 -3.15
N ASP A 114 1.94 -9.86 -4.25
CA ASP A 114 3.30 -10.30 -4.53
C ASP A 114 4.31 -9.64 -3.59
N HIS A 115 5.49 -10.25 -3.49
CA HIS A 115 6.67 -9.64 -2.88
C HIS A 115 7.93 -10.17 -3.59
N LEU A 116 9.12 -10.02 -3.00
CA LEU A 116 10.41 -10.25 -3.67
C LEU A 116 10.83 -11.74 -3.85
N GLY A 117 10.02 -12.68 -3.38
CA GLY A 117 10.31 -14.11 -3.45
C GLY A 117 11.62 -14.49 -2.75
N LYS A 118 12.48 -15.20 -3.47
CA LYS A 118 13.81 -15.62 -3.00
C LYS A 118 14.93 -14.61 -3.31
N GLY A 119 14.58 -13.35 -3.57
CA GLY A 119 15.52 -12.25 -3.82
C GLY A 119 16.15 -12.23 -5.23
N PHE A 120 15.57 -12.95 -6.19
CA PHE A 120 16.08 -13.00 -7.57
C PHE A 120 15.44 -11.98 -8.51
N GLN A 121 14.23 -11.51 -8.20
CA GLN A 121 13.42 -10.68 -9.09
C GLN A 121 13.79 -9.18 -9.02
N GLY A 122 14.75 -8.82 -8.16
CA GLY A 122 15.26 -7.45 -7.99
C GLY A 122 14.94 -6.86 -6.61
N SER A 123 15.28 -5.59 -6.43
CA SER A 123 14.81 -4.69 -5.36
C SER A 123 15.14 -5.02 -3.89
N SER A 124 15.72 -6.20 -3.58
CA SER A 124 16.11 -6.56 -2.21
C SER A 124 17.19 -5.62 -1.64
N LEU A 125 16.94 -5.13 -0.42
CA LEU A 125 17.87 -4.30 0.34
C LEU A 125 18.71 -5.10 1.34
N SER A 126 18.50 -6.42 1.44
CA SER A 126 19.28 -7.30 2.31
C SER A 126 20.70 -7.54 1.75
N PRO A 127 21.75 -7.55 2.60
CA PRO A 127 23.05 -8.08 2.20
C PRO A 127 22.93 -9.58 1.88
N ASP A 128 23.51 -10.01 0.76
CA ASP A 128 23.53 -11.41 0.30
C ASP A 128 22.15 -12.09 0.34
N SER A 129 21.18 -11.51 -0.37
CA SER A 129 19.77 -11.88 -0.30
C SER A 129 19.33 -13.00 -1.25
N ARG A 130 20.22 -13.46 -2.14
CA ARG A 130 19.91 -14.56 -3.07
C ARG A 130 19.59 -15.84 -2.32
N ASN A 131 18.56 -16.55 -2.78
CA ASN A 131 18.04 -17.77 -2.15
C ASN A 131 17.51 -17.60 -0.71
N LYS A 132 17.33 -16.36 -0.24
CA LYS A 132 16.67 -16.10 1.04
C LYS A 132 15.25 -15.67 0.80
N ILE A 133 14.34 -16.20 1.61
CA ILE A 133 12.92 -15.88 1.54
C ILE A 133 12.73 -14.45 2.08
N HIS A 134 11.99 -13.63 1.33
CA HIS A 134 11.52 -12.32 1.77
C HIS A 134 10.04 -12.52 2.11
N ASN A 135 9.71 -12.68 3.38
CA ASN A 135 8.34 -13.01 3.77
C ASN A 135 7.37 -11.86 3.55
N GLY A 136 7.83 -10.61 3.62
CA GLY A 136 7.02 -9.46 3.22
C GLY A 136 5.77 -9.33 4.09
N ALA A 137 5.95 -9.38 5.42
CA ALA A 137 4.85 -9.37 6.36
C ALA A 137 4.13 -8.02 6.38
N ASP A 138 4.87 -6.91 6.38
CA ASP A 138 4.27 -5.59 6.19
C ASP A 138 4.07 -5.33 4.71
N ASP A 139 5.03 -5.70 3.87
CA ASP A 139 5.10 -5.44 2.43
C ASP A 139 4.88 -6.71 1.57
N ASN A 140 3.67 -7.01 1.10
CA ASN A 140 2.41 -6.36 1.46
C ASN A 140 1.35 -7.37 1.92
N ALA A 141 1.77 -8.33 2.75
CA ALA A 141 0.81 -9.23 3.41
C ALA A 141 -0.17 -8.46 4.32
N SER A 142 0.25 -7.33 4.91
CA SER A 142 -0.62 -6.45 5.69
C SER A 142 -1.73 -5.81 4.84
N GLY A 143 -1.41 -5.18 3.71
CA GLY A 143 -2.41 -4.59 2.80
C GLY A 143 -3.33 -5.63 2.20
N THR A 144 -2.78 -6.78 1.78
CA THR A 144 -3.58 -7.92 1.30
C THR A 144 -4.54 -8.42 2.39
N THR A 145 -4.08 -8.50 3.64
CA THR A 145 -4.93 -8.86 4.78
C THR A 145 -6.04 -7.84 5.00
N GLY A 146 -5.71 -6.54 4.93
CA GLY A 146 -6.71 -5.48 5.00
C GLY A 146 -7.80 -5.60 3.93
N LEU A 147 -7.41 -5.96 2.70
CA LEU A 147 -8.34 -6.24 1.60
C LEU A 147 -9.25 -7.44 1.91
N LEU A 148 -8.72 -8.53 2.48
CA LEU A 148 -9.51 -9.71 2.87
C LEU A 148 -10.48 -9.41 4.02
N GLU A 149 -10.03 -8.66 5.03
CA GLU A 149 -10.85 -8.25 6.17
C GLU A 149 -11.97 -7.30 5.75
N LEU A 150 -11.69 -6.32 4.88
CA LEU A 150 -12.71 -5.44 4.33
C LEU A 150 -13.72 -6.21 3.47
N ALA A 151 -13.26 -7.16 2.65
CA ALA A 151 -14.15 -8.07 1.93
C ALA A 151 -15.07 -8.83 2.88
N GLY A 152 -14.50 -9.38 3.97
CA GLY A 152 -15.25 -10.07 5.00
C GLY A 152 -16.26 -9.20 5.73
N TYR A 153 -15.92 -7.93 6.00
CA TYR A 153 -16.79 -6.95 6.62
C TYR A 153 -18.01 -6.65 5.73
N PHE A 154 -17.78 -6.18 4.51
CA PHE A 154 -18.87 -5.74 3.62
C PHE A 154 -19.73 -6.91 3.13
N ALA A 155 -19.17 -8.11 2.94
CA ALA A 155 -19.97 -9.28 2.57
C ALA A 155 -20.92 -9.75 3.70
N LYS A 156 -20.66 -9.38 4.96
CA LYS A 156 -21.37 -9.93 6.14
C LYS A 156 -22.10 -8.88 6.97
N ASN A 157 -22.00 -7.60 6.64
CA ASN A 157 -22.61 -6.51 7.42
C ASN A 157 -24.15 -6.43 7.29
N ASN A 158 -24.76 -7.19 6.36
CA ASN A 158 -26.19 -7.19 6.06
C ASN A 158 -26.74 -5.83 5.62
N ILE A 159 -25.91 -5.00 5.01
CA ILE A 159 -26.29 -3.73 4.40
C ILE A 159 -26.20 -3.90 2.87
N THR A 160 -27.03 -3.14 2.15
CA THR A 160 -26.88 -3.00 0.69
C THR A 160 -26.36 -1.59 0.42
N GLU A 161 -25.09 -1.51 0.08
CA GLU A 161 -24.35 -0.27 -0.14
C GLU A 161 -24.76 0.38 -1.46
N LYS A 162 -24.56 1.69 -1.56
CA LYS A 162 -24.83 2.46 -2.79
C LYS A 162 -23.76 2.25 -3.86
N HIS A 163 -22.66 1.61 -3.52
CA HIS A 163 -21.62 1.19 -4.44
C HIS A 163 -21.49 -0.33 -4.44
N ASN A 164 -21.11 -0.88 -5.58
CA ASN A 164 -20.53 -2.21 -5.64
C ASN A 164 -19.08 -2.13 -5.15
N TYR A 165 -18.50 -3.26 -4.73
CA TYR A 165 -17.09 -3.33 -4.39
C TYR A 165 -16.35 -4.31 -5.29
N LEU A 166 -15.22 -3.88 -5.84
CA LEU A 166 -14.25 -4.75 -6.50
C LEU A 166 -13.03 -4.85 -5.58
N PHE A 167 -12.84 -6.01 -4.97
CA PHE A 167 -11.64 -6.35 -4.22
C PHE A 167 -10.61 -6.90 -5.19
N LEU A 168 -9.47 -6.23 -5.31
CA LEU A 168 -8.48 -6.50 -6.34
C LEU A 168 -7.08 -6.65 -5.74
N ALA A 169 -6.60 -7.89 -5.65
CA ALA A 169 -5.25 -8.20 -5.24
C ALA A 169 -4.30 -8.19 -6.45
N PHE A 170 -3.29 -7.33 -6.45
CA PHE A 170 -2.38 -7.14 -7.59
C PHE A 170 -1.14 -8.04 -7.51
N SER A 171 -0.71 -8.53 -8.66
CA SER A 171 0.56 -9.23 -8.86
C SER A 171 1.55 -8.32 -9.60
N GLY A 172 2.86 -8.49 -9.40
CA GLY A 172 3.89 -7.73 -10.10
C GLY A 172 3.99 -6.25 -9.73
N GLU A 173 3.54 -5.86 -8.54
CA GLU A 173 3.72 -4.49 -8.05
C GLU A 173 5.22 -4.17 -7.90
N GLU A 174 5.95 -5.10 -7.31
CA GLU A 174 7.39 -5.00 -6.99
C GLU A 174 8.28 -4.91 -8.24
N LEU A 175 7.70 -5.26 -9.39
CA LEU A 175 8.31 -5.22 -10.72
C LEU A 175 7.89 -3.97 -11.50
N GLY A 176 7.27 -3.00 -10.84
CA GLY A 176 6.84 -1.73 -11.42
C GLY A 176 5.36 -1.69 -11.77
N LEU A 177 4.48 -2.00 -10.80
CA LEU A 177 3.03 -1.84 -10.88
C LEU A 177 2.37 -2.65 -12.02
N LEU A 178 2.96 -3.80 -12.38
CA LEU A 178 2.60 -4.52 -13.60
C LEU A 178 1.15 -5.01 -13.57
N GLY A 179 0.67 -5.51 -12.43
CA GLY A 179 -0.70 -6.01 -12.27
C GLY A 179 -1.74 -4.92 -12.31
N SER A 180 -1.58 -3.85 -11.53
CA SER A 180 -2.53 -2.72 -11.56
C SER A 180 -2.54 -2.01 -12.91
N LYS A 181 -1.39 -1.85 -13.56
CA LYS A 181 -1.31 -1.33 -14.92
C LYS A 181 -2.00 -2.25 -15.92
N HIS A 182 -1.80 -3.57 -15.81
CA HIS A 182 -2.47 -4.53 -16.68
C HIS A 182 -3.99 -4.45 -16.54
N PHE A 183 -4.50 -4.38 -15.30
CA PHE A 183 -5.92 -4.21 -15.03
C PHE A 183 -6.46 -2.92 -15.65
N THR A 184 -5.82 -1.77 -15.43
CA THR A 184 -6.34 -0.51 -15.95
C THR A 184 -6.19 -0.36 -17.47
N ASP A 185 -5.33 -1.14 -18.12
CA ASP A 185 -5.25 -1.23 -19.58
C ASP A 185 -6.22 -2.28 -20.17
N ASN A 186 -6.58 -3.31 -19.40
CA ASN A 186 -7.43 -4.42 -19.83
C ASN A 186 -8.50 -4.73 -18.75
N PRO A 187 -9.40 -3.79 -18.46
CA PRO A 187 -10.22 -3.87 -17.26
C PRO A 187 -11.32 -4.91 -17.40
N THR A 188 -11.58 -5.68 -16.34
CA THR A 188 -12.65 -6.70 -16.31
C THR A 188 -14.02 -6.10 -15.98
N ILE A 189 -14.06 -4.83 -15.57
CA ILE A 189 -15.25 -3.98 -15.45
C ILE A 189 -15.03 -2.66 -16.21
N PRO A 190 -16.07 -1.94 -16.65
CA PRO A 190 -15.87 -0.66 -17.31
C PRO A 190 -15.17 0.36 -16.40
N LEU A 191 -14.04 0.96 -16.80
CA LEU A 191 -13.37 1.97 -15.97
C LEU A 191 -14.29 3.14 -15.60
N ALA A 192 -15.21 3.52 -16.50
CA ALA A 192 -16.18 4.58 -16.26
C ALA A 192 -17.20 4.26 -15.14
N SER A 193 -17.34 2.99 -14.75
CA SER A 193 -18.16 2.60 -13.59
C SER A 193 -17.38 2.70 -12.27
N ILE A 194 -16.05 2.89 -12.31
CA ILE A 194 -15.25 3.04 -11.10
C ILE A 194 -15.44 4.46 -10.53
N SER A 195 -15.82 4.53 -9.26
CA SER A 195 -16.07 5.75 -8.50
C SER A 195 -14.76 6.30 -7.93
N CYS A 196 -13.98 5.43 -7.29
CA CYS A 196 -12.65 5.69 -6.79
C CYS A 196 -11.90 4.36 -6.56
N MET A 197 -10.61 4.46 -6.26
CA MET A 197 -9.79 3.35 -5.80
C MET A 197 -9.16 3.67 -4.44
N ILE A 198 -9.32 2.77 -3.48
CA ILE A 198 -8.67 2.80 -2.18
C ILE A 198 -7.58 1.75 -2.18
N ASN A 199 -6.33 2.16 -1.96
CA ASN A 199 -5.18 1.27 -1.90
C ASN A 199 -4.68 1.09 -0.46
N MET A 200 -4.20 -0.11 -0.15
CA MET A 200 -3.51 -0.42 1.09
C MET A 200 -2.15 -1.03 0.77
N ASP A 201 -1.13 -0.45 1.35
CA ASP A 201 0.25 -0.85 1.16
C ASP A 201 1.02 -0.58 2.45
N MET A 202 1.57 -1.63 3.05
CA MET A 202 2.29 -1.58 4.33
C MET A 202 1.49 -0.87 5.43
N ILE A 203 0.38 -1.50 5.82
CA ILE A 203 -0.53 -1.00 6.87
C ILE A 203 -0.35 -1.73 8.22
N GLY A 204 0.61 -2.64 8.32
CA GLY A 204 0.83 -3.50 9.48
C GLY A 204 1.71 -2.88 10.56
N ARG A 205 2.41 -1.77 10.30
CA ARG A 205 3.41 -1.20 11.24
C ARG A 205 3.06 0.16 11.81
N LEU A 206 1.77 0.38 12.07
CA LEU A 206 1.29 1.60 12.70
C LEU A 206 2.06 1.91 14.00
N SER A 207 2.53 3.15 14.12
CA SER A 207 3.12 3.69 15.35
C SER A 207 2.42 4.98 15.76
N ASP A 208 2.30 5.22 17.08
CA ASP A 208 1.68 6.43 17.63
C ASP A 208 2.48 7.71 17.33
N GLU A 209 3.77 7.56 17.03
CA GLU A 209 4.64 8.68 16.66
C GLU A 209 4.33 9.17 15.24
N LYS A 210 4.40 8.25 14.25
CA LYS A 210 4.26 8.56 12.82
C LYS A 210 2.79 8.66 12.39
N GLY A 211 1.92 7.83 12.94
CA GLY A 211 0.53 7.70 12.47
C GLY A 211 0.45 7.03 11.09
N ILE A 212 -0.58 7.37 10.33
CA ILE A 212 -0.75 6.95 8.92
C ILE A 212 -0.34 8.05 7.95
N ILE A 213 0.14 7.64 6.78
CA ILE A 213 0.37 8.50 5.63
C ILE A 213 -0.76 8.25 4.64
N VAL A 214 -1.43 9.33 4.24
CA VAL A 214 -2.52 9.30 3.27
C VAL A 214 -2.04 9.94 1.97
N SER A 215 -1.75 9.12 0.97
CA SER A 215 -1.35 9.59 -0.37
C SER A 215 -2.58 9.68 -1.29
N GLY A 216 -2.50 10.43 -2.38
CA GLY A 216 -3.65 10.68 -3.25
C GLY A 216 -4.62 11.75 -2.70
N TRP A 217 -4.25 12.48 -1.65
CA TRP A 217 -5.11 13.45 -0.99
C TRP A 217 -5.64 14.54 -1.92
N GLY A 218 -4.85 14.95 -2.92
CA GLY A 218 -5.21 15.98 -3.88
C GLY A 218 -6.09 15.48 -5.03
N THR A 219 -6.43 14.20 -5.08
CA THR A 219 -7.15 13.60 -6.21
C THR A 219 -8.67 13.69 -6.09
N SER A 220 -9.19 14.05 -4.90
CA SER A 220 -10.59 14.36 -4.68
C SER A 220 -10.79 15.20 -3.41
N PRO A 221 -11.69 16.20 -3.42
CA PRO A 221 -11.99 17.00 -2.23
C PRO A 221 -12.67 16.19 -1.11
N VAL A 222 -13.24 15.03 -1.42
CA VAL A 222 -13.96 14.20 -0.43
C VAL A 222 -13.02 13.65 0.65
N TRP A 223 -11.73 13.46 0.34
CA TRP A 223 -10.73 12.97 1.29
C TRP A 223 -10.55 13.95 2.46
N GLY A 224 -10.40 15.24 2.15
CA GLY A 224 -10.30 16.31 3.15
C GLY A 224 -11.58 16.58 3.92
N LYS A 225 -12.73 16.14 3.40
CA LYS A 225 -14.00 16.19 4.11
C LYS A 225 -14.14 15.06 5.13
N LEU A 226 -13.77 13.83 4.76
CA LEU A 226 -14.14 12.63 5.52
C LEU A 226 -13.03 12.11 6.43
N ILE A 227 -11.78 12.08 5.96
CA ILE A 227 -10.67 11.44 6.69
C ILE A 227 -10.32 12.15 8.02
N PRO A 228 -10.35 13.49 8.14
CA PRO A 228 -9.99 14.15 9.40
C PRO A 228 -10.84 13.73 10.60
N GLU A 229 -12.16 13.62 10.41
CA GLU A 229 -13.07 13.22 11.50
C GLU A 229 -12.92 11.74 11.86
N LEU A 230 -12.65 10.88 10.87
CA LEU A 230 -12.37 9.45 11.09
C LEU A 230 -11.07 9.24 11.88
N ALA A 231 -10.00 9.94 11.49
CA ALA A 231 -8.73 9.88 12.19
C ALA A 231 -8.86 10.40 13.63
N LYS A 232 -9.59 11.51 13.82
CA LYS A 232 -9.89 12.07 15.15
C LYS A 232 -10.69 11.09 16.01
N ALA A 233 -11.69 10.41 15.45
CA ALA A 233 -12.48 9.41 16.18
C ALA A 233 -11.64 8.21 16.67
N GLN A 234 -10.56 7.87 15.95
CA GLN A 234 -9.62 6.82 16.35
C GLN A 234 -8.41 7.34 17.16
N ASN A 235 -8.37 8.65 17.48
CA ASN A 235 -7.22 9.32 18.07
C ASN A 235 -5.91 9.02 17.30
N LEU A 236 -5.99 9.03 15.98
CA LEU A 236 -4.90 8.66 15.09
C LEU A 236 -4.25 9.89 14.46
N LYS A 237 -2.92 9.96 14.52
CA LYS A 237 -2.16 10.94 13.74
C LYS A 237 -2.17 10.56 12.27
N TYR A 238 -2.16 11.55 11.41
CA TYR A 238 -1.96 11.33 9.99
C TYR A 238 -1.17 12.46 9.35
N THR A 239 -0.50 12.14 8.25
CA THR A 239 0.10 13.08 7.31
C THR A 239 -0.50 12.86 5.93
N VAL A 240 -0.42 13.87 5.06
CA VAL A 240 -1.04 13.80 3.73
C VAL A 240 -0.03 14.13 2.65
N ASP A 241 -0.05 13.34 1.58
CA ASP A 241 0.56 13.69 0.29
C ASP A 241 -0.55 13.92 -0.74
N SER A 242 -0.49 15.07 -1.40
CA SER A 242 -1.48 15.44 -2.41
C SER A 242 -1.28 14.69 -3.73
N SER A 243 -0.09 14.17 -4.02
CA SER A 243 0.21 13.48 -5.27
C SER A 243 -0.72 12.30 -5.49
N GLY A 244 -1.28 12.18 -6.70
CA GLY A 244 -1.96 10.95 -7.16
C GLY A 244 -1.00 9.90 -7.73
N VAL A 245 0.30 10.21 -7.79
CA VAL A 245 1.36 9.33 -8.27
C VAL A 245 2.29 9.02 -7.09
N GLY A 246 2.52 7.74 -6.85
CA GLY A 246 3.45 7.20 -5.87
C GLY A 246 3.97 5.82 -6.28
N ALA A 247 4.83 5.24 -5.45
CA ALA A 247 5.40 3.91 -5.69
C ALA A 247 4.44 2.80 -5.20
N SER A 248 3.22 2.77 -5.73
CA SER A 248 2.22 1.73 -5.45
C SER A 248 1.05 1.78 -6.44
N ASP A 249 0.13 0.81 -6.37
CA ASP A 249 -0.88 0.50 -7.38
C ASP A 249 -1.91 1.61 -7.66
N HIS A 250 -2.17 2.50 -6.70
CA HIS A 250 -3.08 3.63 -6.89
C HIS A 250 -2.68 4.52 -8.07
N THR A 251 -1.38 4.60 -8.39
CA THR A 251 -0.85 5.34 -9.54
C THR A 251 -1.49 4.89 -10.85
N SER A 252 -1.66 3.58 -11.05
CA SER A 252 -2.23 3.02 -12.28
C SER A 252 -3.67 3.48 -12.52
N PHE A 253 -4.43 3.75 -11.45
CA PHE A 253 -5.81 4.25 -11.51
C PHE A 253 -5.85 5.77 -11.67
N TYR A 254 -5.00 6.50 -10.95
CA TYR A 254 -4.88 7.95 -11.08
C TYR A 254 -4.57 8.37 -12.53
N LEU A 255 -3.68 7.64 -13.20
CA LEU A 255 -3.35 7.86 -14.62
C LEU A 255 -4.52 7.62 -15.59
N LYS A 256 -5.63 7.03 -15.13
CA LYS A 256 -6.89 6.90 -15.87
C LYS A 256 -7.95 7.92 -15.43
N ASN A 257 -7.55 8.97 -14.71
CA ASN A 257 -8.45 9.99 -14.15
C ASN A 257 -9.47 9.43 -13.14
N ILE A 258 -9.08 8.41 -12.37
CA ILE A 258 -9.89 7.85 -11.28
C ILE A 258 -9.39 8.46 -9.96
N PRO A 259 -10.27 8.95 -9.08
CA PRO A 259 -9.87 9.42 -7.74
C PRO A 259 -9.24 8.29 -6.95
N VAL A 260 -8.13 8.56 -6.27
CA VAL A 260 -7.42 7.55 -5.49
C VAL A 260 -7.03 8.03 -4.10
N VAL A 261 -6.97 7.10 -3.16
CA VAL A 261 -6.37 7.35 -1.86
C VAL A 261 -5.64 6.10 -1.41
N GLN A 262 -4.41 6.26 -0.91
CA GLN A 262 -3.62 5.17 -0.35
C GLN A 262 -3.41 5.38 1.14
N PHE A 263 -3.56 4.29 1.90
CA PHE A 263 -3.18 4.20 3.29
C PHE A 263 -1.86 3.45 3.44
N PHE A 264 -0.92 4.05 4.16
CA PHE A 264 0.43 3.55 4.38
C PHE A 264 0.89 3.90 5.81
N THR A 265 1.71 3.07 6.45
CA THR A 265 2.27 3.37 7.79
C THR A 265 3.69 3.95 7.78
N GLY A 266 4.23 4.19 6.58
CA GLY A 266 5.56 4.77 6.39
C GLY A 266 6.64 3.72 6.17
N GLY A 267 7.77 4.18 5.63
CA GLY A 267 8.95 3.32 5.46
C GLY A 267 9.50 2.85 6.81
N HIS A 268 10.32 1.81 6.76
CA HIS A 268 11.00 1.27 7.93
C HIS A 268 12.28 0.50 7.56
N GLY A 269 13.11 0.22 8.57
CA GLY A 269 14.41 -0.43 8.40
C GLY A 269 14.38 -1.84 7.79
N ASP A 270 13.25 -2.54 7.87
CA ASP A 270 13.07 -3.90 7.32
C ASP A 270 12.53 -3.94 5.87
N TYR A 271 12.20 -2.80 5.26
CA TYR A 271 11.59 -2.77 3.92
C TYR A 271 12.47 -3.45 2.87
N HIS A 272 11.87 -4.28 2.01
CA HIS A 272 12.56 -5.09 1.01
C HIS A 272 13.69 -5.96 1.59
N LYS A 273 13.55 -6.43 2.84
CA LYS A 273 14.53 -7.31 3.49
C LYS A 273 13.89 -8.59 3.96
N VAL A 274 14.74 -9.60 4.12
CA VAL A 274 14.39 -10.88 4.75
C VAL A 274 13.91 -10.72 6.20
N SER A 275 14.07 -9.53 6.79
CA SER A 275 13.63 -9.20 8.14
C SER A 275 12.27 -8.51 8.19
N ASP A 276 11.61 -8.27 7.05
CA ASP A 276 10.19 -7.91 7.02
C ASP A 276 9.35 -9.15 7.27
N ASP A 277 9.17 -9.45 8.55
CA ASP A 277 8.56 -10.66 9.05
C ASP A 277 7.58 -10.36 10.19
N ILE A 278 6.78 -11.36 10.55
CA ILE A 278 5.58 -11.23 11.36
C ILE A 278 5.82 -10.62 12.74
N GLU A 279 7.00 -10.77 13.33
CA GLU A 279 7.32 -10.20 14.64
C GLU A 279 7.32 -8.67 14.64
N ARG A 280 7.31 -8.05 13.45
CA ARG A 280 7.27 -6.59 13.28
C ARG A 280 5.85 -6.01 13.24
N ILE A 281 4.83 -6.86 13.09
CA ILE A 281 3.46 -6.42 12.80
C ILE A 281 2.71 -6.01 14.08
N ASN A 282 2.07 -4.85 14.00
CA ASN A 282 1.14 -4.31 14.97
C ASN A 282 -0.31 -4.58 14.54
N PHE A 283 -0.80 -5.79 14.82
CA PHE A 283 -2.15 -6.23 14.42
C PHE A 283 -3.29 -5.35 14.95
N ASP A 284 -3.17 -4.84 16.19
CA ASP A 284 -4.17 -3.91 16.74
C ASP A 284 -4.13 -2.55 16.03
N GLY A 285 -2.94 -2.13 15.60
CA GLY A 285 -2.76 -0.93 14.80
C GLY A 285 -3.39 -1.06 13.42
N GLU A 286 -3.18 -2.19 12.75
CA GLU A 286 -3.81 -2.49 11.46
C GLU A 286 -5.35 -2.51 11.58
N ALA A 287 -5.90 -3.12 12.65
CA ALA A 287 -7.34 -3.10 12.92
C ALA A 287 -7.92 -1.67 13.05
N LYS A 288 -7.16 -0.71 13.61
CA LYS A 288 -7.57 0.70 13.66
C LYS A 288 -7.59 1.33 12.27
N ILE A 289 -6.62 1.01 11.42
CA ILE A 289 -6.56 1.50 10.03
C ILE A 289 -7.77 0.97 9.24
N LEU A 290 -8.08 -0.33 9.36
CA LEU A 290 -9.26 -0.91 8.73
C LEU A 290 -10.56 -0.24 9.21
N THR A 291 -10.64 0.11 10.50
CA THR A 291 -11.79 0.87 11.04
C THR A 291 -11.94 2.24 10.36
N ILE A 292 -10.83 2.94 10.08
CA ILE A 292 -10.85 4.21 9.33
C ILE A 292 -11.29 3.98 7.89
N ILE A 293 -10.76 2.96 7.21
CA ILE A 293 -11.08 2.68 5.81
C ILE A 293 -12.54 2.27 5.66
N THR A 294 -13.07 1.42 6.55
CA THR A 294 -14.51 1.10 6.60
C THR A 294 -15.33 2.36 6.79
N GLY A 295 -14.96 3.21 7.76
CA GLY A 295 -15.66 4.47 7.99
C GLY A 295 -15.60 5.40 6.77
N LEU A 296 -14.51 5.41 6.03
CA LEU A 296 -14.39 6.17 4.78
C LEU A 296 -15.36 5.64 3.72
N LEU A 297 -15.35 4.33 3.47
CA LEU A 297 -16.24 3.66 2.51
C LEU A 297 -17.72 3.90 2.84
N GLU A 298 -18.12 3.72 4.10
CA GLU A 298 -19.49 3.99 4.55
C GLU A 298 -19.90 5.46 4.47
N ASN A 299 -18.97 6.38 4.67
CA ASN A 299 -19.27 7.82 4.55
C ASN A 299 -19.32 8.28 3.09
N ILE A 300 -18.53 7.70 2.19
CA ILE A 300 -18.68 7.92 0.73
C ILE A 300 -20.11 7.57 0.29
N ASP A 301 -20.65 6.45 0.79
CA ASP A 301 -22.03 6.03 0.52
C ASP A 301 -23.12 7.01 1.03
N LYS A 302 -22.77 7.84 2.02
CA LYS A 302 -23.67 8.86 2.58
C LYS A 302 -23.54 10.20 1.85
N GLU A 303 -22.50 10.40 1.04
CA GLU A 303 -22.36 11.60 0.22
C GLU A 303 -23.46 11.70 -0.84
N THR A 304 -23.76 12.94 -1.26
CA THR A 304 -24.75 13.20 -2.31
C THR A 304 -24.20 12.99 -3.71
N THR A 305 -22.87 12.94 -3.86
CA THR A 305 -22.16 12.77 -5.13
C THR A 305 -21.00 11.81 -4.94
N ASP A 306 -20.70 11.05 -5.99
CA ASP A 306 -19.48 10.23 -6.07
C ASP A 306 -18.21 11.09 -5.86
N PRO A 307 -17.09 10.51 -5.38
CA PRO A 307 -15.79 11.16 -5.37
C PRO A 307 -15.46 11.80 -6.74
N GLN A 308 -15.16 13.10 -6.72
CA GLN A 308 -14.85 13.85 -7.94
C GLN A 308 -13.35 13.81 -8.21
N PHE A 309 -12.96 13.45 -9.44
CA PHE A 309 -11.56 13.47 -9.82
C PHE A 309 -11.05 14.90 -9.93
N VAL A 310 -9.92 15.14 -9.29
CA VAL A 310 -9.13 16.35 -9.43
C VAL A 310 -7.73 15.94 -9.86
N THR A 311 -7.20 16.62 -10.88
CA THR A 311 -5.77 16.51 -11.18
C THR A 311 -5.02 17.11 -10.00
N ALA A 312 -4.40 16.24 -9.21
CA ALA A 312 -3.58 16.67 -8.09
C ALA A 312 -2.47 17.61 -8.60
N ALA A 313 -2.19 18.67 -7.84
CA ALA A 313 -0.99 19.45 -8.06
C ALA A 313 0.20 18.48 -8.01
N ASN A 314 0.88 18.31 -9.13
CA ASN A 314 1.94 17.35 -9.28
C ASN A 314 3.27 18.11 -9.30
N PRO A 315 4.04 18.14 -8.19
CA PRO A 315 5.41 18.63 -8.24
C PRO A 315 6.30 17.79 -9.17
N HIS A 316 5.81 16.62 -9.64
CA HIS A 316 6.55 15.57 -10.31
C HIS A 316 6.13 15.40 -11.78
N THR A 317 5.94 16.51 -12.51
CA THR A 317 5.84 16.50 -13.99
C THR A 317 7.20 16.13 -14.59
N GLY A 318 7.57 14.86 -14.47
CA GLY A 318 8.86 14.31 -14.88
C GLY A 318 8.78 12.79 -14.93
N ASN A 319 8.31 12.30 -16.08
CA ASN A 319 8.24 10.89 -16.47
C ASN A 319 9.54 10.13 -16.12
N ARG A 320 9.57 9.25 -15.09
CA ARG A 320 10.77 8.41 -14.81
C ARG A 320 10.44 7.08 -14.12
N THR A 321 10.26 6.04 -14.92
CA THR A 321 10.86 4.73 -14.65
C THR A 321 12.38 4.90 -14.82
N THR A 322 13.11 5.27 -13.77
CA THR A 322 14.58 5.24 -13.80
C THR A 322 15.08 4.14 -12.90
N ASP A 323 15.62 3.10 -13.52
CA ASP A 323 16.48 2.14 -12.83
C ASP A 323 17.68 2.88 -12.26
N PHE A 324 17.86 2.83 -10.93
CA PHE A 324 19.02 3.43 -10.28
C PHE A 324 20.19 2.45 -10.34
N LYS A 325 21.32 2.91 -10.91
CA LYS A 325 22.57 2.14 -10.92
C LYS A 325 23.29 2.13 -9.58
N VAL A 326 22.92 3.06 -8.70
CA VAL A 326 23.54 3.32 -7.41
C VAL A 326 22.49 3.45 -6.32
N THR A 327 22.89 3.22 -5.07
CA THR A 327 22.04 3.45 -3.89
C THR A 327 22.88 4.01 -2.76
N LEU A 328 22.31 4.94 -1.98
CA LEU A 328 22.93 5.33 -0.71
C LEU A 328 22.68 4.27 0.38
N GLY A 329 21.66 3.42 0.21
CA GLY A 329 21.19 2.48 1.23
C GLY A 329 20.44 3.13 2.38
N VAL A 330 19.79 4.28 2.14
CA VAL A 330 18.91 4.94 3.11
C VAL A 330 17.45 4.63 2.80
N MET A 331 16.62 4.63 3.84
CA MET A 331 15.17 4.60 3.75
C MET A 331 14.63 6.00 4.06
N PRO A 332 13.94 6.64 3.11
CA PRO A 332 13.26 7.91 3.35
C PRO A 332 12.17 7.81 4.43
N ASP A 333 12.03 8.86 5.25
CA ASP A 333 10.85 9.08 6.07
C ASP A 333 9.78 9.77 5.22
N TYR A 334 8.87 8.99 4.66
CA TYR A 334 7.76 9.48 3.83
C TYR A 334 6.73 10.32 4.60
N SER A 335 6.75 10.29 5.93
CA SER A 335 5.87 11.13 6.77
C SER A 335 6.44 12.54 6.98
N TYR A 336 7.71 12.76 6.60
CA TYR A 336 8.36 14.04 6.76
C TYR A 336 7.94 15.04 5.68
N SER A 337 7.28 16.12 6.08
CA SER A 337 6.82 17.19 5.19
C SER A 337 7.74 18.42 5.16
N GLY A 338 8.93 18.36 5.77
CA GLY A 338 9.88 19.47 5.80
C GLY A 338 10.85 19.48 4.60
N LYS A 339 11.74 20.48 4.52
CA LYS A 339 12.75 20.58 3.46
C LYS A 339 13.85 19.53 3.68
N GLY A 340 14.14 18.73 2.66
CA GLY A 340 15.22 17.74 2.67
C GLY A 340 14.71 16.31 2.62
N LEU A 341 15.64 15.36 2.69
CA LEU A 341 15.32 13.94 2.79
C LEU A 341 15.61 13.45 4.20
N LYS A 342 14.58 13.40 5.04
CA LYS A 342 14.68 12.77 6.37
C LYS A 342 14.84 11.26 6.20
N ILE A 343 15.75 10.69 6.97
CA ILE A 343 16.12 9.27 6.90
C ILE A 343 15.44 8.55 8.04
N ASP A 344 14.62 7.57 7.70
CA ASP A 344 13.97 6.68 8.66
C ASP A 344 14.84 5.47 9.02
N GLY A 345 15.65 5.02 8.06
CA GLY A 345 16.51 3.86 8.26
C GLY A 345 17.76 3.89 7.40
N VAL A 346 18.80 3.20 7.85
CA VAL A 346 20.03 3.01 7.08
C VAL A 346 20.35 1.52 7.02
N SER A 347 20.61 1.02 5.82
CA SER A 347 20.94 -0.38 5.59
C SER A 347 22.41 -0.65 5.90
N LYS A 348 22.66 -1.76 6.60
CA LYS A 348 24.01 -2.19 6.97
C LYS A 348 24.90 -2.41 5.76
N ALA A 349 26.19 -2.11 5.91
CA ALA A 349 27.25 -2.23 4.91
C ALA A 349 27.02 -1.43 3.61
N ARG A 350 26.05 -0.50 3.58
CA ARG A 350 25.76 0.38 2.43
C ARG A 350 26.48 1.74 2.56
N PRO A 351 26.56 2.52 1.46
CA PRO A 351 27.32 3.77 1.44
C PRO A 351 26.97 4.77 2.55
N ALA A 352 25.70 4.94 2.89
CA ALA A 352 25.26 5.84 3.96
C ALA A 352 25.81 5.43 5.34
N GLU A 353 25.69 4.15 5.72
CA GLU A 353 26.21 3.67 7.00
C GLU A 353 27.73 3.84 7.07
N LYS A 354 28.45 3.48 5.99
CA LYS A 354 29.91 3.64 5.89
C LYS A 354 30.34 5.10 6.00
N ALA A 355 29.51 6.03 5.54
CA ALA A 355 29.74 7.46 5.67
C ALA A 355 29.27 8.03 7.02
N GLY A 356 28.72 7.20 7.91
CA GLY A 356 28.26 7.60 9.25
C GLY A 356 26.89 8.28 9.27
N ILE A 357 26.11 8.20 8.19
CA ILE A 357 24.72 8.65 8.14
C ILE A 357 23.85 7.65 8.91
N GLN A 358 22.87 8.14 9.68
CA GLN A 358 22.00 7.33 10.54
C GLN A 358 20.52 7.75 10.43
N ALA A 359 19.63 6.93 11.01
CA ALA A 359 18.23 7.29 11.16
C ALA A 359 18.05 8.59 11.97
N GLY A 360 17.11 9.43 11.55
CA GLY A 360 16.86 10.76 12.08
C GLY A 360 17.65 11.90 11.41
N ASP A 361 18.66 11.58 10.59
CA ASP A 361 19.36 12.60 9.79
C ASP A 361 18.47 13.13 8.66
N ILE A 362 18.68 14.38 8.24
CA ILE A 362 17.97 15.00 7.11
C ILE A 362 18.99 15.44 6.06
N ILE A 363 19.07 14.73 4.93
CA ILE A 363 19.96 15.13 3.83
C ILE A 363 19.43 16.43 3.19
N THR A 364 20.26 17.46 3.19
CA THR A 364 19.97 18.79 2.63
C THR A 364 20.70 19.03 1.32
N LYS A 365 21.80 18.30 1.06
CA LYS A 365 22.56 18.38 -0.18
C LYS A 365 23.21 17.04 -0.52
N LEU A 366 23.22 16.65 -1.79
CA LEU A 366 23.92 15.45 -2.26
C LEU A 366 24.50 15.69 -3.64
N ALA A 367 25.79 15.35 -3.83
CA ALA A 367 26.50 15.53 -5.09
C ALA A 367 26.39 16.96 -5.67
N GLY A 368 26.45 17.96 -4.78
CA GLY A 368 26.34 19.37 -5.17
C GLY A 368 24.91 19.88 -5.40
N LYS A 369 23.91 19.00 -5.49
CA LYS A 369 22.50 19.37 -5.65
C LYS A 369 21.82 19.57 -4.29
N GLU A 370 21.06 20.67 -4.13
CA GLU A 370 20.17 20.82 -2.98
C GLU A 370 19.08 19.76 -3.00
N ILE A 371 18.88 19.11 -1.87
CA ILE A 371 17.82 18.13 -1.68
C ILE A 371 16.71 18.83 -0.92
N THR A 372 15.58 19.01 -1.58
CA THR A 372 14.37 19.59 -0.99
C THR A 372 13.28 18.56 -0.80
N SER A 373 13.34 17.47 -1.58
CA SER A 373 12.40 16.34 -1.56
C SER A 373 13.12 15.03 -1.87
N ILE A 374 12.41 13.91 -1.69
CA ILE A 374 12.87 12.57 -2.13
C ILE A 374 13.19 12.52 -3.63
N TYR A 375 12.49 13.30 -4.45
CA TYR A 375 12.70 13.31 -5.89
C TYR A 375 14.01 13.95 -6.28
N ASP A 376 14.44 15.00 -5.56
CA ASP A 376 15.77 15.57 -5.78
C ASP A 376 16.88 14.55 -5.53
N TYR A 377 16.69 13.73 -4.50
CA TYR A 377 17.59 12.63 -4.17
C TYR A 377 17.57 11.55 -5.25
N MET A 378 16.39 11.12 -5.72
CA MET A 378 16.26 10.17 -6.83
C MET A 378 16.92 10.70 -8.10
N GLU A 379 16.78 11.98 -8.44
CA GLU A 379 17.47 12.57 -9.58
C GLU A 379 19.00 12.51 -9.46
N VAL A 380 19.53 12.65 -8.25
CA VAL A 380 20.96 12.47 -8.01
C VAL A 380 21.35 11.03 -8.28
N LEU A 381 20.64 10.05 -7.71
CA LEU A 381 20.94 8.63 -7.94
C LEU A 381 20.88 8.23 -9.42
N ALA A 382 19.91 8.76 -10.17
CA ALA A 382 19.75 8.45 -11.59
C ALA A 382 20.92 8.94 -12.48
N LYS A 383 21.73 9.88 -11.99
CA LYS A 383 22.82 10.52 -12.73
C LYS A 383 24.21 10.00 -12.37
N HIS A 384 24.32 9.11 -11.39
CA HIS A 384 25.62 8.67 -10.85
C HIS A 384 25.85 7.18 -11.08
N GLU A 385 27.13 6.82 -11.11
CA GLU A 385 27.61 5.46 -11.36
C GLU A 385 28.28 4.86 -10.10
N LYS A 386 28.29 3.53 -10.01
CA LYS A 386 28.89 2.81 -8.88
C LYS A 386 30.38 3.15 -8.76
N GLY A 387 30.82 3.44 -7.53
CA GLY A 387 32.20 3.84 -7.24
C GLY A 387 32.46 5.35 -7.31
N GLU A 388 31.50 6.15 -7.78
CA GLU A 388 31.62 7.60 -7.74
C GLU A 388 31.56 8.11 -6.30
N LYS A 389 32.48 9.03 -5.98
CA LYS A 389 32.60 9.64 -4.66
C LYS A 389 32.01 11.05 -4.67
N VAL A 390 30.98 11.26 -3.86
CA VAL A 390 30.23 12.52 -3.78
C VAL A 390 30.21 13.06 -2.35
N GLU A 391 29.95 14.35 -2.18
CA GLU A 391 29.68 14.96 -0.87
C GLU A 391 28.18 14.87 -0.55
N ALA A 392 27.86 14.48 0.68
CA ALA A 392 26.53 14.55 1.27
C ALA A 392 26.56 15.52 2.46
N GLU A 393 25.62 16.45 2.48
CA GLU A 393 25.35 17.36 3.61
C GLU A 393 24.02 16.96 4.24
N PHE A 394 24.00 16.85 5.57
CA PHE A 394 22.80 16.50 6.31
C PHE A 394 22.74 17.16 7.68
N LEU A 395 21.52 17.32 8.20
CA LEU A 395 21.26 17.77 9.55
C LEU A 395 21.18 16.56 10.49
N ARG A 396 21.89 16.63 11.62
CA ARG A 396 21.71 15.73 12.76
C ARG A 396 21.28 16.56 13.97
N GLY A 397 19.99 16.52 14.29
CA GLY A 397 19.40 17.50 15.19
C GLY A 397 19.48 18.90 14.58
N SER A 398 20.19 19.82 15.23
CA SER A 398 20.42 21.19 14.73
C SER A 398 21.80 21.38 14.06
N GLU A 399 22.66 20.36 14.07
CA GLU A 399 24.03 20.45 13.54
C GLU A 399 24.05 20.05 12.06
N THR A 400 24.71 20.85 11.22
CA THR A 400 24.99 20.50 9.82
C THR A 400 26.29 19.70 9.73
N LYS A 401 26.25 18.52 9.10
CA LYS A 401 27.40 17.64 8.88
C LYS A 401 27.63 17.41 7.40
N LYS A 402 28.89 17.20 7.04
CA LYS A 402 29.33 16.86 5.69
C LYS A 402 30.14 15.59 5.71
N VAL A 403 29.81 14.68 4.82
CA VAL A 403 30.50 13.39 4.68
C VAL A 403 30.73 13.11 3.21
N SER A 404 31.78 12.34 2.93
CA SER A 404 32.00 11.83 1.58
C SER A 404 31.42 10.42 1.48
N VAL A 405 30.55 10.23 0.50
CA VAL A 405 29.89 8.96 0.22
C VAL A 405 30.41 8.40 -1.09
N THR A 406 30.61 7.09 -1.16
CA THR A 406 30.98 6.37 -2.39
C THR A 406 29.84 5.45 -2.76
N PHE A 407 29.22 5.69 -3.92
CA PHE A 407 28.04 4.96 -4.40
C PHE A 407 28.28 3.48 -4.67
#